data_AF-T1AQJ3-F1
#
_entry.id   AF-T1AQJ3-F1
#
_cell.length_a   1.000
_cell.length_b   1.000
_cell.length_c   1.000
_cell.angle_alpha   90.00
_cell.angle_beta   90.00
_cell.angle_gamma   90.00
#
_symmetry.space_group_name_H-M   'P 1'
#
loop_
_entity.id
_entity.type
_entity.pdbx_description
1 polymer ?
#
loop_
_entity_poly.entity_id
_entity_poly.type
_entity_poly.pdbx_seq_one_letter_code
_entity_poly.pdbx_strand_id
1 'polypeptide(L)'
;MFAHTQVILRVAPARFEGSYTFDHAKYLIVDAGYPDAVTILGSSNLTYSGLGGGNREYDWATTNRAVVTALTQVFNADWTGKRAGSAPRKVLVLSPGAQQALVALIGSAHLTIDIETEEFGYVPAVVAALQAKLREHVNVRIVVPSSLSSYDLRQVGT
;
A
#
# COMPACT_ATOMS: atom_id res chain seq x y z
N MET A 1 -5.97 27.64 6.05
CA MET A 1 -4.55 27.58 6.44
C MET A 1 -4.48 27.38 7.94
N PHE A 2 -3.55 26.58 8.46
CA PHE A 2 -3.39 26.24 9.89
C PHE A 2 -2.86 27.41 10.76
N ALA A 3 -3.36 28.63 10.54
CA ALA A 3 -2.97 29.80 11.33
C ALA A 3 -3.40 29.61 12.79
N HIS A 4 -2.48 29.86 13.73
CA HIS A 4 -2.70 29.77 15.18
C HIS A 4 -2.96 28.35 15.73
N THR A 5 -2.47 27.30 15.05
CA THR A 5 -2.56 25.91 15.53
C THR A 5 -1.17 25.31 15.82
N GLN A 6 -1.10 24.36 16.76
CA GLN A 6 0.13 23.65 17.13
C GLN A 6 0.37 22.41 16.25
N VAL A 7 0.34 22.56 14.93
CA VAL A 7 0.68 21.44 14.03
C VAL A 7 2.19 21.25 14.04
N ILE A 8 2.64 20.07 14.46
CA ILE A 8 4.04 19.66 14.32
C ILE A 8 4.18 18.99 12.95
N LEU A 9 4.97 19.60 12.07
CA LEU A 9 5.23 19.13 10.73
C LEU A 9 6.59 18.43 10.66
N ARG A 10 6.67 17.33 9.93
CA ARG A 10 7.93 16.75 9.48
C ARG A 10 7.88 16.42 8.00
N VAL A 11 8.92 16.83 7.28
CA VAL A 11 9.12 16.42 5.88
C VAL A 11 9.57 14.96 5.85
N ALA A 12 9.15 14.23 4.81
CA ALA A 12 9.49 12.83 4.63
C ALA A 12 11.02 12.61 4.65
N PRO A 13 11.49 11.45 5.15
CA PRO A 13 12.91 11.12 5.12
C PRO A 13 13.48 11.07 3.69
N ALA A 14 14.70 11.59 3.50
CA ALA A 14 15.36 11.67 2.19
C ALA A 14 15.46 10.34 1.40
N ARG A 15 15.35 9.19 2.08
CA ARG A 15 15.28 7.87 1.41
C ARG A 15 14.02 7.66 0.55
N PHE A 16 13.03 8.55 0.66
CA PHE A 16 11.81 8.58 -0.12
C PHE A 16 11.79 9.74 -1.13
N GLU A 17 12.88 10.51 -1.22
CA GLU A 17 13.00 11.70 -2.05
C GLU A 17 14.03 11.42 -3.16
N GLY A 18 13.57 10.91 -4.31
CA GLY A 18 14.44 10.46 -5.38
C GLY A 18 13.67 9.94 -6.59
N SER A 19 14.38 9.70 -7.70
CA SER A 19 13.76 9.18 -8.92
C SER A 19 13.14 7.81 -8.66
N TYR A 20 11.83 7.70 -8.89
CA TYR A 20 11.04 6.48 -8.67
C TYR A 20 11.03 5.98 -7.22
N THR A 21 11.27 6.87 -6.25
CA THR A 21 11.06 6.61 -4.82
C THR A 21 10.06 7.61 -4.29
N PHE A 22 9.04 7.12 -3.59
CA PHE A 22 7.93 7.95 -3.13
C PHE A 22 7.54 7.55 -1.71
N ASP A 23 7.21 8.55 -0.89
CA ASP A 23 6.35 8.33 0.27
C ASP A 23 4.90 8.21 -0.23
N HIS A 24 4.47 6.97 -0.49
CA HIS A 24 3.22 6.70 -1.19
C HIS A 24 2.17 5.99 -0.33
N ALA A 25 2.40 5.85 0.98
CA ALA A 25 1.44 5.28 1.91
C ALA A 25 0.47 6.37 2.42
N LYS A 26 -0.82 6.06 2.50
CA LYS A 26 -1.82 6.98 3.02
C LYS A 26 -2.57 6.31 4.15
N TYR A 27 -2.45 6.92 5.32
CA TYR A 27 -3.11 6.45 6.52
C TYR A 27 -3.23 7.59 7.53
N LEU A 28 -4.17 7.44 8.45
CA LEU A 28 -4.39 8.31 9.60
C LEU A 28 -4.50 7.43 10.84
N ILE A 29 -3.91 7.87 11.93
CA ILE A 29 -4.01 7.23 13.24
C ILE A 29 -4.56 8.28 14.20
N VAL A 30 -5.67 7.96 14.85
CA VAL A 30 -6.30 8.79 15.87
C VAL A 30 -6.04 8.14 17.22
N ASP A 31 -5.64 8.96 18.20
CA ASP A 31 -5.33 8.55 19.57
C ASP A 31 -4.30 7.43 19.67
N ALA A 32 -3.23 7.52 18.86
CA ALA A 32 -2.12 6.56 18.89
C ALA A 32 -1.61 6.31 20.33
N GLY A 33 -1.60 5.04 20.76
CA GLY A 33 -1.19 4.65 22.10
C GLY A 33 -2.32 4.55 23.13
N TYR A 34 -3.54 4.95 22.79
CA TYR A 34 -4.72 4.83 23.65
C TYR A 34 -5.53 3.54 23.36
N PRO A 35 -6.34 3.04 24.32
CA PRO A 35 -7.09 1.79 24.16
C PRO A 35 -8.15 1.80 23.05
N ASP A 36 -8.63 2.98 22.69
CA ASP A 36 -9.68 3.31 21.71
C ASP A 36 -9.13 3.84 20.38
N ALA A 37 -7.81 3.78 20.19
CA ALA A 37 -7.15 4.18 18.97
C ALA A 37 -7.78 3.54 17.73
N VAL A 38 -8.00 4.37 16.71
CA VAL A 38 -8.55 3.97 15.41
C VAL A 38 -7.59 4.40 14.30
N THR A 39 -7.52 3.59 13.25
CA THR A 39 -6.76 3.94 12.07
C THR A 39 -7.58 3.73 10.81
N ILE A 40 -7.30 4.54 9.80
CA ILE A 40 -7.73 4.32 8.43
C ILE A 40 -6.47 4.23 7.56
N LEU A 41 -6.43 3.27 6.65
CA LEU A 41 -5.37 3.09 5.65
C LEU A 41 -5.97 2.65 4.32
N GLY A 42 -5.37 3.06 3.22
CA GLY A 42 -5.86 2.66 1.90
C GLY A 42 -5.16 3.35 0.75
N SER A 43 -5.88 3.48 -0.37
CA SER A 43 -5.35 4.05 -1.61
C SER A 43 -5.47 5.58 -1.68
N SER A 44 -6.44 6.16 -0.96
CA SER A 44 -6.80 7.58 -1.11
C SER A 44 -5.68 8.53 -0.71
N ASN A 45 -5.31 9.43 -1.62
CA ASN A 45 -4.70 10.69 -1.23
C ASN A 45 -5.71 11.55 -0.44
N LEU A 46 -5.24 12.30 0.57
CA LEU A 46 -6.05 13.33 1.26
C LEU A 46 -6.23 14.59 0.39
N THR A 47 -6.77 14.42 -0.80
CA THR A 47 -7.00 15.45 -1.81
C THR A 47 -8.44 15.39 -2.29
N TYR A 48 -8.89 16.43 -3.01
CA TYR A 48 -10.22 16.41 -3.62
C TYR A 48 -10.39 15.21 -4.55
N SER A 49 -9.41 14.89 -5.40
CA SER A 49 -9.49 13.76 -6.33
C SER A 49 -9.79 12.42 -5.64
N GLY A 50 -9.17 12.17 -4.48
CA GLY A 50 -9.33 10.92 -3.71
C GLY A 50 -10.56 10.89 -2.79
N LEU A 51 -11.00 12.03 -2.24
CA LEU A 51 -12.05 12.05 -1.20
C LEU A 51 -13.43 12.56 -1.66
N GLY A 52 -13.49 13.32 -2.76
CA GLY A 52 -14.75 13.90 -3.24
C GLY A 52 -14.81 14.10 -4.76
N GLY A 53 -13.77 13.68 -5.47
CA GLY A 53 -13.62 13.78 -6.91
C GLY A 53 -13.96 12.46 -7.59
N GLY A 54 -13.33 12.24 -8.75
CA GLY A 54 -13.65 11.12 -9.62
C GLY A 54 -12.86 9.84 -9.38
N ASN A 55 -11.88 9.82 -8.47
CA ASN A 55 -11.12 8.59 -8.21
C ASN A 55 -12.02 7.55 -7.52
N ARG A 56 -11.86 6.29 -7.91
CA ARG A 56 -12.30 5.17 -7.09
C ARG A 56 -11.16 4.82 -6.15
N GLU A 57 -11.40 4.97 -4.86
CA GLU A 57 -10.44 4.65 -3.82
C GLU A 57 -11.05 3.66 -2.82
N TYR A 58 -10.20 2.92 -2.12
CA TYR A 58 -10.61 2.03 -1.05
C TYR A 58 -9.79 2.30 0.20
N ASP A 59 -10.47 2.67 1.28
CA ASP A 59 -9.86 2.87 2.59
C ASP A 59 -10.54 2.00 3.64
N TRP A 60 -9.74 1.40 4.50
CA TRP A 60 -10.20 0.54 5.57
C TRP A 60 -10.04 1.22 6.93
N ALA A 61 -11.16 1.60 7.54
CA ALA A 61 -11.19 2.05 8.94
C ALA A 61 -11.27 0.84 9.89
N THR A 62 -10.40 0.80 10.90
CA THR A 62 -10.31 -0.34 11.82
C THR A 62 -9.78 0.06 13.21
N THR A 63 -10.26 -0.63 14.24
CA THR A 63 -9.75 -0.58 15.61
C THR A 63 -8.89 -1.81 15.94
N ASN A 64 -8.53 -2.63 14.94
CA ASN A 64 -7.67 -3.79 15.14
C ASN A 64 -6.32 -3.35 15.72
N ARG A 65 -6.06 -3.73 16.98
CA ARG A 65 -4.88 -3.30 17.73
C ARG A 65 -3.57 -3.67 17.07
N ALA A 66 -3.49 -4.79 16.35
CA ALA A 66 -2.28 -5.18 15.64
C ALA A 66 -1.98 -4.23 14.47
N VAL A 67 -3.02 -3.83 13.71
CA VAL A 67 -2.91 -2.89 12.60
C VAL A 67 -2.56 -1.49 13.10
N VAL A 68 -3.26 -0.99 14.13
CA VAL A 68 -2.98 0.31 14.75
C VAL A 68 -1.54 0.36 15.27
N THR A 69 -1.09 -0.69 15.96
CA THR A 69 0.29 -0.77 16.47
C THR A 69 1.29 -0.80 15.32
N ALA A 70 1.06 -1.58 14.27
CA ALA A 70 1.96 -1.67 13.12
C ALA A 70 2.09 -0.32 12.41
N LEU A 71 0.98 0.37 12.12
CA LEU A 71 1.00 1.70 11.49
C LEU A 71 1.67 2.75 12.40
N THR A 72 1.42 2.71 13.70
CA THR A 72 2.09 3.60 14.66
C THR A 72 3.62 3.39 14.66
N GLN A 73 4.08 2.14 14.53
CA GLN A 73 5.50 1.83 14.41
C GLN A 73 6.10 2.33 13.09
N VAL A 74 5.37 2.23 11.98
CA VAL A 74 5.79 2.78 10.68
C VAL A 74 5.89 4.29 10.78
N PHE A 75 4.84 4.97 11.25
CA PHE A 75 4.82 6.41 11.44
C PHE A 75 6.00 6.92 12.27
N ASN A 76 6.24 6.30 13.43
CA ASN A 76 7.36 6.70 14.30
C ASN A 76 8.73 6.45 13.67
N ALA A 77 8.87 5.41 12.85
CA ALA A 77 10.11 5.16 12.11
C ALA A 77 10.33 6.27 11.07
N ASP A 78 9.33 6.60 10.26
CA ASP A 78 9.41 7.67 9.27
C ASP A 78 9.63 9.02 9.94
N TRP A 79 8.88 9.33 11.00
CA TRP A 79 9.03 10.53 11.82
C TRP A 79 10.44 10.68 12.40
N THR A 80 11.11 9.59 12.77
CA THR A 80 12.49 9.65 13.31
C THR A 80 13.57 9.45 12.25
N GLY A 81 13.20 9.37 10.97
CA GLY A 81 14.15 9.14 9.87
C GLY A 81 14.73 7.73 9.83
N LYS A 82 14.15 6.77 10.55
CA LYS A 82 14.57 5.36 10.60
C LYS A 82 13.73 4.49 9.68
N ARG A 83 14.26 3.33 9.26
CA ARG A 83 13.48 2.33 8.53
C ARG A 83 12.56 1.58 9.49
N ALA A 84 11.33 1.28 9.06
CA ALA A 84 10.43 0.40 9.80
C ALA A 84 11.04 -0.99 9.97
N GLY A 85 10.95 -1.55 11.18
CA GLY A 85 11.50 -2.85 11.54
C GLY A 85 10.70 -4.04 10.98
N SER A 86 11.00 -5.24 11.49
CA SER A 86 10.34 -6.49 11.07
C SER A 86 8.95 -6.69 11.67
N ALA A 87 8.68 -6.12 12.85
CA ALA A 87 7.39 -6.23 13.53
C ALA A 87 6.18 -5.76 12.69
N PRO A 88 6.16 -4.54 12.13
CA PRO A 88 5.00 -4.09 11.34
C PRO A 88 4.80 -4.91 10.07
N ARG A 89 5.87 -5.51 9.52
CA ARG A 89 5.84 -6.36 8.31
C ARG A 89 5.17 -7.71 8.50
N LYS A 90 4.92 -8.12 9.76
CA LYS A 90 4.13 -9.32 10.08
C LYS A 90 2.63 -9.08 9.94
N VAL A 91 2.23 -7.81 9.94
CA VAL A 91 0.82 -7.37 9.88
C VAL A 91 0.51 -6.70 8.55
N LEU A 92 1.48 -5.95 8.00
CA LEU A 92 1.33 -5.14 6.80
C LEU A 92 2.19 -5.67 5.65
N VAL A 93 1.65 -5.62 4.44
CA VAL A 93 2.44 -5.74 3.20
C VAL A 93 3.13 -4.39 2.96
N LEU A 94 4.28 -4.20 3.62
CA LEU A 94 4.95 -2.90 3.74
C LEU A 94 6.15 -2.74 2.80
N SER A 95 6.12 -1.73 1.95
CA SER A 95 7.24 -1.31 1.11
C SER A 95 8.20 -0.36 1.83
N PRO A 96 9.49 -0.27 1.41
CA PRO A 96 10.18 -1.18 0.48
C PRO A 96 10.30 -2.61 1.03
N GLY A 97 10.44 -3.61 0.16
CA GLY A 97 10.60 -5.01 0.56
C GLY A 97 9.30 -5.83 0.69
N ALA A 98 8.19 -5.34 0.14
CA ALA A 98 6.90 -6.04 0.17
C ALA A 98 6.79 -7.22 -0.80
N GLN A 99 7.66 -7.30 -1.82
CA GLN A 99 7.53 -8.25 -2.92
C GLN A 99 7.39 -9.71 -2.45
N GLN A 100 8.20 -10.14 -1.47
CA GLN A 100 8.14 -11.51 -0.98
C GLN A 100 6.82 -11.81 -0.27
N ALA A 101 6.29 -10.86 0.50
CA ALA A 101 4.98 -11.02 1.16
C ALA A 101 3.85 -11.11 0.13
N LEU A 102 3.90 -10.29 -0.92
CA LEU A 102 2.91 -10.34 -2.01
C LEU A 102 2.99 -11.65 -2.80
N VAL A 103 4.20 -12.12 -3.14
CA VAL A 103 4.40 -13.41 -3.81
C VAL A 103 3.89 -14.57 -2.95
N ALA A 104 4.13 -14.54 -1.63
CA ALA A 104 3.62 -15.55 -0.72
C ALA A 104 2.08 -15.53 -0.65
N LEU A 105 1.46 -14.35 -0.64
CA LEU A 105 0.01 -14.21 -0.68
C LEU A 105 -0.58 -14.81 -1.97
N ILE A 106 -0.02 -14.46 -3.13
CA ILE A 106 -0.39 -15.06 -4.42
C ILE A 106 -0.21 -16.59 -4.38
N GLY A 107 0.91 -17.05 -3.82
CA GLY A 107 1.23 -18.46 -3.62
C GLY A 107 0.23 -19.23 -2.76
N SER A 108 -0.53 -18.55 -1.90
CA SER A 108 -1.55 -19.18 -1.05
C SER A 108 -2.90 -19.40 -1.75
N ALA A 109 -3.10 -18.84 -2.96
CA ALA A 109 -4.36 -18.97 -3.66
C ALA A 109 -4.60 -20.39 -4.21
N HIS A 110 -5.85 -20.84 -4.15
CA HIS A 110 -6.29 -22.17 -4.61
C HIS A 110 -7.38 -22.14 -5.68
N LEU A 111 -8.15 -21.06 -5.80
CA LEU A 111 -9.32 -21.00 -6.70
C LEU A 111 -9.29 -19.76 -7.60
N THR A 112 -9.20 -18.58 -7.00
CA THR A 112 -9.21 -17.31 -7.72
C THR A 112 -8.16 -16.34 -7.18
N ILE A 113 -7.72 -15.45 -8.06
CA ILE A 113 -6.97 -14.25 -7.73
C ILE A 113 -7.62 -13.11 -8.52
N ASP A 114 -8.09 -12.09 -7.80
CA ASP A 114 -8.70 -10.89 -8.40
C ASP A 114 -7.84 -9.68 -8.03
N ILE A 115 -7.42 -8.93 -9.04
CA ILE A 115 -6.54 -7.76 -8.90
C ILE A 115 -7.23 -6.55 -9.54
N GLU A 116 -7.30 -5.44 -8.83
CA GLU A 116 -7.61 -4.11 -9.37
C GLU A 116 -6.40 -3.22 -9.08
N THR A 117 -5.83 -2.58 -10.09
CA THR A 117 -4.66 -1.70 -9.90
C THR A 117 -4.63 -0.57 -10.93
N GLU A 118 -4.20 0.62 -10.50
CA GLU A 118 -4.01 1.78 -11.38
C GLU A 118 -2.75 1.64 -12.24
N GLU A 119 -1.71 1.03 -11.68
CA GLU A 119 -0.41 0.81 -12.32
C GLU A 119 0.05 -0.63 -12.09
N PHE A 120 0.83 -1.20 -13.02
CA PHE A 120 1.36 -2.56 -12.85
C PHE A 120 2.88 -2.54 -12.68
N GLY A 121 3.61 -1.81 -13.53
CA GLY A 121 5.05 -1.63 -13.45
C GLY A 121 5.84 -2.93 -13.68
N TYR A 122 7.16 -2.85 -13.45
CA TYR A 122 8.06 -4.00 -13.58
C TYR A 122 8.10 -4.85 -12.32
N VAL A 123 7.34 -5.95 -12.30
CA VAL A 123 7.22 -6.84 -11.14
C VAL A 123 7.41 -8.33 -11.52
N PRO A 124 8.60 -8.74 -12.03
CA PRO A 124 8.80 -10.06 -12.62
C PRO A 124 8.50 -11.22 -11.67
N ALA A 125 8.81 -11.08 -10.37
CA ALA A 125 8.52 -12.12 -9.39
C ALA A 125 7.01 -12.28 -9.13
N VAL A 126 6.25 -11.19 -9.17
CA VAL A 126 4.78 -11.20 -9.05
C VAL A 126 4.18 -11.87 -10.29
N VAL A 127 4.63 -11.47 -11.48
CA VAL A 127 4.20 -12.09 -12.75
C VAL A 127 4.48 -13.60 -12.75
N ALA A 128 5.68 -14.01 -12.34
CA ALA A 128 6.04 -15.43 -12.27
C ALA A 128 5.15 -16.21 -11.28
N ALA A 129 4.79 -15.60 -10.14
CA ALA A 129 3.88 -16.20 -9.17
C ALA A 129 2.45 -16.35 -9.73
N LEU A 130 1.93 -15.34 -10.44
CA LEU A 130 0.63 -15.41 -11.12
C LEU A 130 0.63 -16.49 -12.21
N GLN A 131 1.70 -16.56 -13.03
CA GLN A 131 1.85 -17.61 -14.04
C GLN A 131 1.93 -19.01 -13.44
N ALA A 132 2.56 -19.18 -12.27
CA ALA A 132 2.55 -20.44 -11.55
C ALA A 132 1.13 -20.84 -11.13
N LYS A 133 0.36 -19.89 -10.60
CA LYS A 133 -1.03 -20.13 -10.20
C LYS A 133 -1.96 -20.44 -11.38
N LEU A 134 -1.76 -19.80 -12.52
CA LEU A 134 -2.46 -20.15 -13.76
C LEU A 134 -2.18 -21.60 -14.19
N ARG A 135 -0.92 -22.08 -14.07
CA ARG A 135 -0.58 -23.49 -14.34
C ARG A 135 -1.20 -24.47 -13.34
N GLU A 136 -1.50 -24.00 -12.13
CA GLU A 136 -2.25 -24.74 -11.10
C GLU A 136 -3.78 -24.63 -11.26
N HIS A 137 -4.27 -24.09 -12.40
CA HIS A 137 -5.69 -23.88 -12.70
C HIS A 137 -6.42 -22.89 -11.78
N VAL A 138 -5.68 -21.99 -11.11
CA VAL A 138 -6.27 -20.84 -10.41
C VAL A 138 -6.69 -19.80 -11.44
N ASN A 139 -7.92 -19.30 -11.33
CA ASN A 139 -8.43 -18.25 -12.21
C ASN A 139 -7.91 -16.88 -11.79
N VAL A 140 -7.25 -16.15 -12.71
CA VAL A 140 -6.70 -14.82 -12.44
C VAL A 140 -7.46 -13.79 -13.26
N ARG A 141 -8.02 -12.77 -12.61
CA ARG A 141 -8.68 -11.62 -13.25
C ARG A 141 -8.00 -10.33 -12.82
N ILE A 142 -7.73 -9.45 -13.77
CA ILE A 142 -7.06 -8.17 -13.53
C ILE A 142 -7.89 -7.06 -14.15
N VAL A 143 -8.25 -6.06 -13.35
CA VAL A 143 -8.84 -4.79 -13.79
C VAL A 143 -7.76 -3.72 -13.73
N VAL A 144 -7.58 -3.04 -14.86
CA VAL A 144 -6.65 -1.92 -15.04
C VAL A 144 -7.39 -0.76 -15.71
N PRO A 145 -6.97 0.49 -15.50
CA PRO A 145 -7.57 1.63 -16.18
C PRO A 145 -7.38 1.49 -17.70
N SER A 146 -8.34 2.00 -18.49
CA SER A 146 -8.22 2.03 -19.95
C SER A 146 -7.06 2.90 -20.44
N SER A 147 -6.53 3.76 -19.59
CA SER A 147 -5.37 4.63 -19.83
C SER A 147 -4.03 3.98 -19.46
N LEU A 148 -4.00 2.69 -19.10
CA LEU A 148 -2.78 1.99 -18.74
C LEU A 148 -1.75 2.06 -19.89
N SER A 149 -0.48 2.28 -19.55
CA SER A 149 0.57 2.43 -20.55
C SER A 149 0.80 1.15 -21.37
N SER A 150 1.27 1.26 -22.62
CA SER A 150 1.67 0.09 -23.40
C SER A 150 2.80 -0.71 -22.74
N TYR A 151 3.60 -0.06 -21.88
CA TYR A 151 4.63 -0.74 -21.10
C TYR A 151 4.02 -1.70 -20.09
N ASP A 152 3.04 -1.24 -19.32
CA ASP A 152 2.35 -2.02 -18.30
C ASP A 152 1.46 -3.11 -18.91
N LEU A 153 0.76 -2.81 -20.02
CA LEU A 153 -0.03 -3.80 -20.76
C LEU A 153 0.80 -5.03 -21.16
N ARG A 154 2.05 -4.82 -21.59
CA ARG A 154 2.97 -5.93 -21.91
C ARG A 154 3.34 -6.77 -20.68
N GLN A 155 3.33 -6.20 -19.47
CA GLN A 155 3.65 -6.96 -18.25
C GLN A 155 2.51 -7.91 -17.84
N VAL A 156 1.27 -7.54 -18.15
CA VAL A 156 0.08 -8.36 -17.85
C VAL A 156 -0.27 -9.36 -18.96
N GLY A 157 0.54 -9.41 -20.03
CA GLY A 157 0.40 -10.40 -21.10
C GLY A 157 -0.70 -10.10 -22.12
N THR A 158 -1.09 -8.82 -22.25
CA THR A 158 -1.95 -8.32 -23.33
C THR A 158 -1.14 -7.68 -24.46
#